data_AF-A0AAN1HRW2-F1
#
_entry.id   AF-A0AAN1HRW2-F1
#
_cell.length_a   1.000
_cell.length_b   1.000
_cell.length_c   1.000
_cell.angle_alpha   90.00
_cell.angle_beta   90.00
_cell.angle_gamma   90.00
#
_symmetry.space_group_name_H-M   'P 1'
#
loop_
_entity.id
_entity.type
_entity.pdbx_description
1 polymer ?
#
loop_
_entity_poly.entity_id
_entity_poly.type
_entity_poly.pdbx_seq_one_letter_code
_entity_poly.pdbx_strand_id
1 'polypeptide(L)' 'MPERQPSRGTYEDTQKQRYLERQVRKWKRRAAASLDGDGRRVANAKVRTFQARIRALTVDTSLPRKSHRDQLTDTR' A
#
# COMPACT_ATOMS: atom_id res chain seq x y z
N MET A 1 14.12 -28.14 20.12
CA MET A 1 13.15 -27.84 19.04
C MET A 1 13.19 -26.34 18.79
N PRO A 2 13.36 -25.85 17.55
CA PRO A 2 13.28 -24.42 17.30
C PRO A 2 11.87 -23.92 17.64
N GLU A 3 11.79 -22.75 18.30
CA GLU A 3 10.50 -22.14 18.67
C GLU A 3 9.66 -21.85 17.41
N ARG A 4 8.36 -22.14 17.49
CA ARG A 4 7.40 -21.82 16.43
C ARG A 4 7.35 -20.31 16.28
N GLN A 5 7.97 -19.77 15.23
CA GLN A 5 7.84 -18.35 14.93
C GLN A 5 6.34 -18.01 14.81
N PRO A 6 5.88 -16.91 15.42
CA PRO A 6 4.48 -16.49 15.31
C PRO A 6 4.11 -16.44 13.83
N SER A 7 2.94 -16.97 13.48
CA SER A 7 2.53 -17.03 12.07
C SER A 7 2.54 -15.61 11.51
N ARG A 8 3.39 -15.38 10.51
CA ARG A 8 3.23 -14.22 9.62
C ARG A 8 1.78 -14.25 9.11
N GLY A 9 1.13 -13.09 9.02
CA GLY A 9 -0.30 -12.96 8.74
C GLY A 9 -0.87 -13.91 7.67
N THR A 10 -2.18 -14.10 7.69
CA THR A 10 -2.87 -15.09 6.87
C THR A 10 -2.74 -14.81 5.36
N TYR A 11 -3.17 -15.77 4.54
CA TYR A 11 -3.32 -15.55 3.10
C TYR A 11 -4.25 -14.36 2.81
N GLU A 12 -5.35 -14.26 3.55
CA GLU A 12 -6.33 -13.18 3.44
C GLU A 12 -5.70 -11.82 3.78
N ASP A 13 -4.88 -11.75 4.83
CA ASP A 13 -4.12 -10.54 5.18
C ASP A 13 -3.16 -10.13 4.06
N THR A 14 -2.50 -11.11 3.44
CA THR A 14 -1.62 -10.87 2.30
C THR A 14 -2.41 -10.32 1.10
N GLN A 15 -3.59 -10.87 0.83
CA GLN A 15 -4.46 -10.37 -0.25
C GLN A 15 -4.99 -8.96 0.05
N LYS A 16 -5.36 -8.70 1.30
CA LYS A 16 -5.76 -7.37 1.78
C LYS A 16 -4.62 -6.37 1.61
N GLN A 17 -3.39 -6.72 1.98
CA GLN A 17 -2.21 -5.88 1.76
C GLN A 17 -2.03 -5.55 0.28
N ARG A 18 -2.08 -6.56 -0.60
CA ARG A 18 -1.96 -6.37 -2.07
C ARG A 18 -3.05 -5.46 -2.63
N TYR A 19 -4.29 -5.60 -2.15
CA TYR A 19 -5.38 -4.71 -2.54
C TYR A 19 -5.07 -3.26 -2.18
N LEU A 20 -4.67 -3.00 -0.94
CA LEU A 20 -4.33 -1.65 -0.48
C LEU A 20 -3.15 -1.08 -1.28
N GLU A 21 -2.13 -1.87 -1.56
CA GLU A 21 -0.97 -1.48 -2.38
C GLU A 21 -1.38 -1.10 -3.82
N ARG A 22 -2.28 -1.88 -4.44
CA ARG A 22 -2.86 -1.54 -5.75
C ARG A 22 -3.61 -0.21 -5.72
N GLN A 23 -4.38 0.07 -4.65
CA GLN A 23 -5.05 1.35 -4.50
C GLN A 23 -4.06 2.50 -4.40
N VAL A 24 -2.98 2.35 -3.62
CA VAL A 24 -1.93 3.38 -3.55
C VAL A 24 -1.35 3.66 -4.94
N ARG A 25 -0.99 2.61 -5.70
CA ARG A 25 -0.43 2.77 -7.06
C ARG A 25 -1.42 3.47 -8.00
N LYS A 26 -2.70 3.10 -7.94
CA LYS A 26 -3.79 3.74 -8.71
C LYS A 26 -3.87 5.25 -8.43
N TRP A 27 -3.88 5.64 -7.15
CA TRP A 27 -4.00 7.05 -6.78
C TRP A 27 -2.71 7.84 -7.03
N LYS A 28 -1.53 7.25 -6.88
CA LYS A 28 -0.26 7.87 -7.31
C LYS A 28 -0.26 8.16 -8.82
N ARG A 29 -0.71 7.20 -9.64
CA ARG A 29 -0.84 7.41 -11.09
C ARG A 29 -1.81 8.54 -11.41
N ARG A 30 -2.95 8.61 -10.72
CA ARG A 30 -3.90 9.72 -10.88
C ARG A 30 -3.32 11.07 -10.47
N ALA A 31 -2.56 11.13 -9.37
CA ALA A 31 -1.89 12.35 -8.94
C ALA A 31 -0.85 12.83 -9.97
N ALA A 32 -0.09 11.90 -10.55
CA ALA A 32 0.89 12.19 -11.60
C ALA A 32 0.23 12.67 -12.91
N ALA A 33 -0.91 12.09 -13.28
CA ALA A 33 -1.66 12.48 -14.48
C ALA A 33 -2.56 13.72 -14.29
N SER A 34 -2.71 14.23 -13.06
CA SER A 34 -3.57 15.38 -12.78
C SER A 34 -2.99 16.66 -13.38
N LEU A 35 -3.82 17.38 -14.16
CA LEU A 35 -3.47 18.67 -14.77
C LEU A 35 -3.77 19.86 -13.85
N ASP A 36 -4.65 19.68 -12.87
CA ASP A 36 -5.00 20.69 -11.87
C ASP A 36 -4.45 20.36 -10.47
N GLY A 37 -4.37 21.39 -9.62
CA GLY A 37 -3.90 21.29 -8.24
C GLY A 37 -4.89 20.57 -7.33
N ASP A 38 -6.18 20.75 -7.54
CA ASP A 38 -7.22 20.15 -6.70
C ASP A 38 -7.35 18.64 -6.90
N GLY A 39 -7.33 18.16 -8.14
CA GLY A 39 -7.31 16.73 -8.45
C GLY A 39 -6.07 16.04 -7.90
N ARG A 40 -4.91 16.71 -7.97
CA ARG A 40 -3.65 16.23 -7.37
C ARG A 40 -3.74 16.15 -5.85
N ARG A 41 -4.30 17.18 -5.20
CA ARG A 41 -4.51 17.23 -3.75
C ARG A 41 -5.41 16.09 -3.27
N VAL A 42 -6.55 15.87 -3.94
CA VAL A 42 -7.48 14.78 -3.61
C VAL A 42 -6.83 13.41 -3.81
N ALA A 43 -6.12 13.21 -4.92
CA ALA A 43 -5.42 11.96 -5.18
C ALA A 43 -4.34 11.67 -4.12
N ASN A 44 -3.56 12.68 -3.73
CA ASN A 44 -2.56 12.58 -2.68
C ASN A 44 -3.18 12.28 -1.31
N ALA A 45 -4.34 12.86 -0.99
CA ALA A 45 -5.07 12.52 0.24
C ALA A 45 -5.44 11.03 0.27
N LYS A 46 -5.94 10.47 -0.85
CA LYS A 46 -6.25 9.03 -0.96
C LYS A 46 -4.99 8.16 -0.82
N VAL A 47 -3.87 8.55 -1.44
CA VAL A 47 -2.57 7.85 -1.24
C VAL A 47 -2.23 7.73 0.24
N ARG A 48 -2.31 8.83 1.00
CA ARG A 48 -2.03 8.85 2.44
C ARG A 48 -2.99 7.96 3.22
N THR A 49 -4.28 7.98 2.89
CA THR A 49 -5.29 7.10 3.51
C THR A 49 -4.95 5.63 3.35
N PHE A 50 -4.63 5.19 2.12
CA PHE A 50 -4.31 3.77 1.89
C PHE A 50 -2.97 3.38 2.50
N GLN A 51 -1.96 4.25 2.48
CA GLN A 51 -0.69 4.00 3.16
C GLN A 51 -0.86 3.86 4.67
N ALA A 52 -1.70 4.67 5.29
CA ALA A 52 -2.04 4.52 6.70
C ALA A 52 -2.70 3.17 7.00
N ARG A 53 -3.63 2.72 6.15
CA ARG A 53 -4.25 1.39 6.26
C ARG A 53 -3.24 0.25 6.11
N ILE A 54 -2.25 0.39 5.22
CA ILE A 54 -1.18 -0.61 5.10
C ILE A 54 -0.35 -0.65 6.40
N ARG A 55 0.02 0.51 6.96
CA ARG A 55 0.77 0.57 8.23
C ARG A 55 0.03 -0.14 9.37
N ALA A 56 -1.27 0.14 9.51
CA ALA A 56 -2.11 -0.54 10.50
C ALA A 56 -2.11 -2.06 10.26
N LEU A 57 -2.39 -2.50 9.03
CA LEU A 57 -2.39 -3.93 8.68
C LEU A 57 -1.06 -4.61 9.01
N THR A 58 0.07 -3.98 8.70
CA THR A 58 1.40 -4.57 8.97
C THR A 58 1.71 -4.68 10.46
N VAL A 59 1.19 -3.76 11.28
CA VAL A 59 1.29 -3.85 12.75
C VAL A 59 0.41 -5.00 13.25
N ASP A 60 -0.85 -5.07 12.81
CA ASP A 60 -1.82 -6.04 13.29
C ASP A 60 -1.45 -7.49 12.92
N THR A 61 -0.86 -7.70 11.75
CA THR A 61 -0.66 -9.04 11.15
C THR A 61 0.80 -9.50 11.17
N SER A 62 1.71 -8.64 11.64
CA SER A 62 3.16 -8.84 11.50
C SER A 62 3.64 -9.07 10.05
N LEU A 63 2.82 -8.76 9.05
CA LEU A 63 3.23 -8.84 7.65
C LEU A 63 4.26 -7.74 7.33
N PRO A 64 5.32 -8.06 6.57
CA PRO A 64 6.28 -7.04 6.17
C PRO A 64 5.67 -6.08 5.15
N ARG A 65 5.99 -4.79 5.26
CA ARG A 65 5.67 -3.80 4.23
C ARG A 65 6.43 -4.08 2.93
N LYS A 66 5.76 -4.03 1.78
CA LYS A 66 6.39 -4.20 0.45
C LYS A 66 6.32 -2.90 -0.37
N SER A 67 7.15 -1.92 -0.02
CA SER A 67 7.16 -0.56 -0.63
C SER A 67 7.34 -0.52 -2.15
N HIS A 68 8.05 -1.49 -2.73
CA HIS A 68 8.22 -1.57 -4.19
C HIS A 68 6.89 -1.81 -4.92
N ARG A 69 5.88 -2.39 -4.27
CA ARG A 69 4.60 -2.74 -4.92
C ARG A 69 3.69 -1.55 -5.21
N ASP A 70 3.86 -0.47 -4.46
CA ASP A 70 3.11 0.77 -4.66
C ASP A 70 3.96 1.91 -5.22
N GLN A 71 5.21 1.65 -5.60
CA GLN A 71 6.01 2.60 -6.37
C GLN A 71 5.51 2.65 -7.82
N LEU A 72 5.60 3.84 -8.42
CA LEU A 72 5.50 3.97 -9.86
C LEU A 72 6.90 3.69 -10.39
N THR A 73 7.15 2.49 -10.89
CA THR A 73 8.34 2.26 -11.71
C THR A 73 8.13 2.99 -13.02
N ASP A 74 8.95 4.02 -13.24
CA ASP A 74 9.15 4.63 -14.55
C ASP A 74 10.11 3.71 -15.30
N THR A 75 9.60 2.60 -15.83
CA THR A 75 10.31 1.89 -16.90
C THR A 75 10.06 2.70 -18.16
N ARG A 76 10.88 3.74 -18.35
CA ARG A 76 11.13 4.34 -19.66
C ARG A 76 11.92 3.37 -20.53
#